data_AF-A0ABD0RTS8-F1
#
_entry.id   AF-A0ABD0RTS8-F1
#
_cell.length_a   1.000
_cell.length_b   1.000
_cell.length_c   1.000
_cell.angle_alpha   90.00
_cell.angle_beta   90.00
_cell.angle_gamma   90.00
#
_symmetry.space_group_name_H-M   'P 1'
#
loop_
_entity.id
_entity.type
_entity.pdbx_description
1 polymer ?
#
loop_
_entity_poly.entity_id
_entity_poly.type
_entity_poly.pdbx_seq_one_letter_code
_entity_poly.pdbx_strand_id
1 'polypeptide(L)'
;VYQVVVEEERPRRARGGEAEILRCYPVPVHYHNATGLNSQYYYSAEFPSTGVPSPQPFTIGDNRTYGGYWNAPLLPHKSYSIYYQAVSTANG
;
A
#
# COMPACT_ATOMS: atom_id res chain seq x y z
N VAL A 1 5.86 7.96 -9.77
CA VAL A 1 5.07 6.70 -9.72
C VAL A 1 3.97 6.82 -8.69
N TYR A 2 2.91 6.05 -8.84
CA TYR A 2 1.83 5.98 -7.86
C TYR A 2 1.87 4.60 -7.19
N GLN A 3 1.85 4.59 -5.87
CA GLN A 3 1.98 3.36 -5.09
C GLN A 3 0.76 3.17 -4.21
N VAL A 4 0.34 1.92 -4.09
CA VAL A 4 -0.74 1.52 -3.20
C VAL A 4 -0.16 0.67 -2.09
N VAL A 5 -0.35 1.11 -0.85
CA VAL A 5 0.19 0.48 0.35
C VAL A 5 -0.97 -0.04 1.19
N VAL A 6 -0.83 -1.26 1.69
CA VAL A 6 -1.76 -1.88 2.62
C VAL A 6 -1.05 -2.03 3.95
N GLU A 7 -1.63 -1.49 5.01
CA GLU A 7 -1.20 -1.69 6.40
C GLU A 7 -2.23 -2.55 7.13
N GLU A 8 -1.78 -3.64 7.77
CA GLU A 8 -2.64 -4.43 8.65
C GLU A 8 -2.81 -3.71 9.99
N GLU A 9 -4.04 -3.37 10.35
CA GLU A 9 -4.32 -2.75 11.65
C GLU A 9 -4.19 -3.79 12.76
N ARG A 10 -3.19 -3.60 13.62
CA ARG A 10 -3.16 -4.29 14.92
C ARG A 10 -4.28 -3.73 15.79
N PRO A 11 -4.86 -4.52 16.73
CA PRO A 11 -5.81 -4.02 17.71
C PRO A 11 -5.10 -3.04 18.67
N ARG A 12 -4.89 -1.82 18.20
CA ARG A 12 -4.52 -0.67 19.02
C ARG A 12 -5.82 -0.14 19.61
N ARG A 13 -5.84 0.04 20.93
CA ARG A 13 -6.88 0.83 21.60
C ARG A 13 -7.05 2.12 20.82
N ALA A 14 -8.26 2.37 20.31
CA ALA A 14 -8.61 3.58 19.60
C ALA A 14 -8.28 4.81 20.46
N ARG A 15 -7.06 5.35 20.31
CA ARG A 15 -6.82 6.77 20.60
C ARG A 15 -7.25 7.47 19.31
N GLY A 16 -8.38 8.16 19.43
CA GLY A 16 -9.12 8.67 18.30
C GLY A 16 -8.37 9.71 17.48
N GLY A 17 -8.94 9.96 16.31
CA GLY A 17 -8.96 11.29 15.70
C GLY A 17 -7.63 11.77 15.15
N GLU A 18 -7.15 11.12 14.09
CA GLU A 18 -6.76 11.77 12.83
C GLU A 18 -6.27 10.64 11.93
N ALA A 19 -6.74 10.61 10.68
CA ALA A 19 -6.03 9.81 9.68
C ALA A 19 -4.57 10.28 9.73
N GLU A 20 -3.67 9.36 10.04
CA GLU A 20 -2.24 9.58 10.24
C GLU A 20 -1.57 9.87 8.88
N ILE A 21 -2.11 10.85 8.13
CA ILE A 21 -1.84 11.27 6.75
C ILE A 21 -0.37 11.68 6.55
N LEU A 22 0.40 11.80 7.65
CA LEU A 22 1.82 12.14 7.64
C LEU A 22 2.76 10.93 7.48
N ARG A 23 2.27 9.69 7.45
CA ARG A 23 3.14 8.53 7.24
C ARG A 23 3.44 8.33 5.75
N CYS A 24 4.61 8.80 5.32
CA CYS A 24 5.21 8.30 4.10
C CYS A 24 5.64 6.84 4.31
N TYR A 25 5.42 5.99 3.32
CA TYR A 25 6.00 4.65 3.26
C TYR A 25 7.16 4.70 2.27
N PRO A 26 8.41 4.96 2.68
CA PRO A 26 9.50 5.21 1.74
C PRO A 26 10.22 3.94 1.30
N VAL A 27 10.10 2.84 2.05
CA VAL A 27 10.80 1.58 1.77
C VAL A 27 9.86 0.61 1.08
N PRO A 28 10.16 0.14 -0.13
CA PRO A 28 9.37 -0.89 -0.77
C PRO A 28 9.40 -2.20 0.00
N VAL A 29 8.23 -2.72 0.35
CA VAL A 29 8.07 -4.00 1.04
C VAL A 29 7.12 -4.89 0.26
N HIS A 30 7.60 -6.05 -0.20
CA HIS A 30 6.73 -7.08 -0.79
C HIS A 30 5.97 -7.82 0.30
N TYR A 31 4.74 -8.26 0.00
CA TYR A 31 3.89 -9.01 0.93
C TYR A 31 4.61 -10.16 1.64
N HIS A 32 5.29 -11.03 0.88
CA HIS A 32 6.02 -12.19 1.42
C HIS A 32 7.17 -11.81 2.38
N ASN A 33 7.73 -10.61 2.23
CA ASN A 33 8.84 -10.14 3.05
C ASN A 33 8.36 -9.38 4.29
N ALA A 34 7.09 -8.95 4.33
CA ALA A 34 6.57 -8.09 5.39
C ALA A 34 6.76 -8.71 6.78
N THR A 35 6.45 -10.00 6.94
CA THR A 35 6.63 -10.72 8.21
C THR A 35 8.11 -10.82 8.62
N GLY A 36 8.99 -11.18 7.67
CA GLY A 36 10.43 -11.30 7.92
C GLY A 36 11.09 -9.96 8.29
N LEU A 37 10.56 -8.85 7.76
CA LEU A 37 11.01 -7.49 8.05
C LEU A 37 10.31 -6.85 9.27
N ASN A 38 9.39 -7.58 9.93
CA ASN A 38 8.51 -7.06 10.98
C ASN A 38 7.76 -5.77 10.55
N SER A 39 7.49 -5.64 9.25
CA SER A 39 6.73 -4.53 8.68
C SER A 39 5.23 -4.72 8.94
N GLN A 40 4.52 -3.63 9.24
CA GLN A 40 3.05 -3.63 9.30
C GLN A 40 2.39 -3.38 7.96
N TYR A 41 3.19 -2.95 6.98
CA TYR A 41 2.70 -2.60 5.65
C TYR A 41 3.44 -3.37 4.57
N TYR A 42 2.78 -3.48 3.43
CA TYR A 42 3.37 -3.94 2.18
C TYR A 42 2.80 -3.15 1.01
N TYR A 43 3.55 -3.10 -0.08
CA TYR A 43 3.09 -2.52 -1.33
C TYR A 43 2.26 -3.57 -2.05
N SER A 44 1.06 -3.17 -2.43
CA SER A 44 0.12 -4.00 -3.18
C SER A 44 0.17 -3.70 -4.68
N ALA A 45 0.54 -2.48 -5.06
CA ALA A 45 0.70 -2.09 -6.45
C ALA A 45 1.66 -0.90 -6.62
N GLU A 46 2.29 -0.85 -7.79
CA GLU A 46 2.91 0.35 -8.33
C GLU A 46 2.42 0.60 -9.76
N PHE A 47 2.04 1.85 -10.04
CA PHE A 47 1.59 2.30 -11.35
C PHE A 47 2.54 3.39 -11.88
N PRO A 48 2.98 3.27 -13.15
CA PRO A 48 3.81 4.30 -13.77
C PRO A 48 3.04 5.62 -13.89
N SER A 49 3.72 6.74 -13.66
CA SER A 49 3.13 8.07 -13.86
C SER A 49 2.97 8.41 -15.36
N THR A 50 3.84 7.85 -16.19
CA THR A 50 3.77 7.92 -17.66
C THR A 50 2.74 6.90 -18.16
N GLY A 51 1.46 7.24 -18.10
CA GLY A 51 0.43 6.29 -18.53
C GLY A 51 -0.90 6.35 -17.80
N VAL A 52 -1.28 7.48 -17.21
CA VAL A 52 -2.66 7.70 -16.74
C VAL A 52 -3.49 8.54 -17.74
N PRO A 53 -3.53 8.27 -19.06
CA PRO A 53 -4.47 8.95 -19.95
C PRO A 53 -5.91 8.42 -19.79
N SER A 54 -6.08 7.26 -19.13
CA SER A 54 -7.39 6.66 -18.83
C SER A 54 -7.44 6.11 -17.40
N PRO A 55 -8.62 6.06 -16.76
CA PRO A 55 -8.78 5.45 -15.44
C PRO A 55 -8.36 3.98 -15.48
N GLN A 56 -7.40 3.59 -14.63
CA GLN A 56 -7.04 2.19 -14.44
C GLN A 56 -7.82 1.63 -13.25
N PRO A 57 -8.77 0.70 -13.46
CA PRO A 57 -9.46 0.07 -12.35
C PRO A 57 -8.48 -0.79 -11.55
N PHE A 58 -8.63 -0.72 -10.23
CA PHE A 58 -7.82 -1.48 -9.30
C PHE A 58 -8.67 -1.85 -8.09
N THR A 59 -8.53 -3.07 -7.60
CA THR A 59 -9.26 -3.59 -6.45
C THR A 59 -8.27 -4.21 -5.49
N ILE A 60 -8.21 -3.73 -4.25
CA ILE A 60 -7.35 -4.30 -3.22
C ILE A 60 -7.77 -5.75 -2.96
N GLY A 61 -6.79 -6.66 -2.88
CA GLY A 61 -7.00 -8.08 -2.61
C GLY A 61 -7.46 -8.92 -3.79
N ASP A 62 -7.32 -8.43 -5.03
CA ASP A 62 -7.74 -9.14 -6.25
C ASP A 62 -6.78 -10.27 -6.69
N ASN A 63 -5.73 -10.54 -5.92
CA ASN A 63 -4.73 -11.58 -6.15
C ASN A 63 -3.87 -11.39 -7.42
N ARG A 64 -3.84 -10.20 -8.01
CA ARG A 64 -3.02 -9.90 -9.19
C ARG A 64 -1.71 -9.25 -8.80
N THR A 65 -0.78 -9.14 -9.76
CA THR A 65 0.50 -8.44 -9.57
C THR A 65 0.51 -7.17 -10.40
N TYR A 66 0.88 -6.05 -9.78
CA TYR A 66 0.91 -4.72 -10.39
C TYR A 66 2.27 -4.07 -10.12
N GLY A 67 3.01 -3.73 -11.18
CA GLY A 67 4.32 -3.09 -11.04
C GLY A 67 5.33 -3.91 -10.23
N GLY A 68 5.23 -5.26 -10.28
CA GLY A 68 6.08 -6.16 -9.50
C GLY A 68 5.62 -6.43 -8.06
N TYR A 69 4.54 -5.79 -7.61
CA TYR A 69 3.96 -6.02 -6.28
C TYR A 69 2.73 -6.91 -6.37
N TRP A 70 2.69 -7.94 -5.53
CA TRP A 70 1.55 -8.85 -5.45
C TRP A 70 0.48 -8.27 -4.52
N ASN A 71 -0.72 -8.08 -5.07
CA ASN A 71 -1.91 -7.64 -4.36
C ASN A 71 -2.59 -8.83 -3.67
N ALA A 72 -2.00 -9.27 -2.55
CA ALA A 72 -2.44 -10.45 -1.82
C ALA A 72 -3.92 -10.34 -1.37
N PRO A 73 -4.71 -11.44 -1.46
CA PRO A 73 -6.09 -11.46 -0.97
C PRO A 73 -6.21 -11.00 0.49
N LEU A 74 -7.14 -10.08 0.76
CA LEU A 74 -7.41 -9.63 2.12
C LEU A 74 -8.11 -10.72 2.93
N LEU A 75 -7.66 -10.94 4.15
CA LEU A 75 -8.30 -11.87 5.08
C LEU A 75 -9.60 -11.25 5.67
N PRO A 76 -10.74 -11.97 5.69
CA PRO A 76 -12.06 -11.44 6.07
C PRO A 76 -12.23 -11.04 7.54
N HIS A 77 -11.23 -11.27 8.39
CA HIS A 77 -11.27 -10.98 9.84
C HIS A 77 -10.14 -10.04 10.28
N LYS A 78 -9.61 -9.27 9.33
CA LYS A 78 -8.56 -8.30 9.56
C LYS A 78 -9.05 -6.93 9.12
N SER A 79 -8.63 -5.91 9.85
CA SER A 79 -8.81 -4.52 9.45
C SER A 79 -7.54 -4.05 8.74
N TYR A 80 -7.72 -3.29 7.66
CA TYR A 80 -6.61 -2.76 6.88
C TYR A 80 -6.82 -1.28 6.63
N SER A 81 -5.73 -0.52 6.74
CA SER A 81 -5.66 0.84 6.24
C SER A 81 -4.99 0.82 4.87
N ILE A 82 -5.58 1.52 3.90
CA ILE A 82 -5.12 1.56 2.51
C ILE A 82 -4.65 2.98 2.21
N TYR A 83 -3.41 3.11 1.75
CA TYR A 83 -2.79 4.39 1.43
C TYR A 83 -2.42 4.45 -0.04
N TYR A 84 -2.68 5.60 -0.65
CA TYR A 84 -2.22 5.94 -1.99
C TYR A 84 -1.18 7.05 -1.89
N GLN A 85 0.01 6.82 -2.42
CA GLN A 85 1.08 7.81 -2.41
C GLN A 85 1.65 8.08 -3.80
N ALA A 86 1.91 9.36 -4.08
CA ALA A 86 2.59 9.80 -5.29
C ALA A 86 4.07 10.05 -4.96
N VAL A 87 4.97 9.39 -5.68
CA VAL A 87 6.41 9.52 -5.51
C VAL A 87 6.99 10.23 -6.72
N SER A 88 7.69 11.34 -6.47
CA SER A 88 8.44 12.08 -7.48
C SER A 88 9.92 11.67 -7.42
N THR A 89 10.55 11.52 -8.58
CA THR A 89 12.00 11.36 -8.73
C THR A 89 12.71 12.69 -8.97
N ALA A 90 11.98 13.82 -8.95
CA ALA A 90 12.60 15.12 -8.96
C ALA A 90 13.41 15.25 -7.67
N ASN A 91 14.73 15.24 -7.80
CA ASN A 91 15.61 15.77 -6.78
C ASN A 91 15.14 17.22 -6.57
N GLY A 92 14.61 17.54 -5.39
CA GLY A 92 14.28 18.92 -5.04
C GLY A 92 15.49 19.82 -5.16
#